data_AF-A0A8C1U9F3-F1
#
_entry.id   AF-A0A8C1U9F3-F1
#
_cell.length_a   1.000
_cell.length_b   1.000
_cell.length_c   1.000
_cell.angle_alpha   90.00
_cell.angle_beta   90.00
_cell.angle_gamma   90.00
#
_symmetry.space_group_name_H-M   'P 1'
#
loop_
_entity.id
_entity.type
_entity.pdbx_description
1 polymer ?
#
loop_
_entity_poly.entity_id
_entity_poly.type
_entity_poly.pdbx_seq_one_letter_code
_entity_poly.pdbx_strand_id
1 'polypeptide(L)'
;MIPLDSFVGQSADGKMVPIIPGGNSIPLTFSNRKEYVERAIEYRLHEMDRQVAAVREGMSWIVPVPLLSLLTARQLEQMVCGLPEISVEVLKKVVRYREVDEQQQLVQWFWQTLEEFSNEERVLFMRFVSGRSRL
;
A
#
# COMPACT_ATOMS: atom_id res chain seq x y z
N MET A 1 -3.02 -6.01 -26.16
CA MET A 1 -4.02 -5.01 -25.77
C MET A 1 -5.20 -5.20 -26.70
N ILE A 2 -6.30 -5.78 -26.21
CA ILE A 2 -7.52 -5.91 -27.02
C ILE A 2 -8.06 -4.49 -27.23
N PRO A 3 -8.41 -4.07 -28.45
CA PRO A 3 -9.01 -2.76 -28.66
C PRO A 3 -10.33 -2.69 -27.88
N LEU A 4 -10.46 -1.64 -27.07
CA LEU A 4 -11.68 -1.35 -26.34
C LEU A 4 -12.62 -0.64 -27.31
N ASP A 5 -13.68 -1.32 -27.74
CA ASP A 5 -14.59 -0.78 -28.76
C ASP A 5 -15.79 -0.04 -28.14
N SER A 6 -16.01 -0.19 -26.83
CA SER A 6 -17.13 0.38 -26.09
C SER A 6 -16.77 0.67 -24.63
N PHE A 7 -17.74 1.16 -23.85
CA PHE A 7 -17.58 1.44 -22.42
C PHE A 7 -17.61 0.15 -21.58
N VAL A 8 -16.65 -0.72 -21.86
CA VAL A 8 -16.40 -1.99 -21.16
C VAL A 8 -14.99 -2.01 -20.63
N GLY A 9 -14.79 -2.58 -19.44
CA GLY A 9 -13.51 -2.72 -18.79
C GLY A 9 -13.33 -4.12 -18.23
N GLN A 10 -12.10 -4.49 -17.90
CA GLN A 10 -11.81 -5.77 -17.26
C GLN A 10 -12.08 -5.66 -15.75
N SER A 11 -12.94 -6.50 -15.18
CA SER A 11 -13.18 -6.59 -13.74
C SER A 11 -12.00 -7.25 -13.00
N ALA A 12 -12.02 -7.20 -11.66
CA ALA A 12 -11.02 -7.83 -10.79
C ALA A 12 -10.94 -9.36 -10.95
N ASP A 13 -12.03 -10.01 -11.38
CA ASP A 13 -12.06 -11.44 -11.71
C ASP A 13 -11.71 -11.74 -13.19
N GLY A 14 -11.26 -10.71 -13.94
CA GLY A 14 -10.75 -10.84 -15.29
C GLY A 14 -11.81 -10.81 -16.40
N LYS A 15 -13.10 -10.66 -16.08
CA LYS A 15 -14.20 -10.62 -17.07
C LYS A 15 -14.35 -9.24 -17.68
N MET A 16 -14.86 -9.17 -18.91
CA MET A 16 -15.24 -7.90 -19.51
C MET A 16 -16.65 -7.51 -19.06
N VAL A 17 -16.77 -6.34 -18.43
CA VAL A 17 -18.03 -5.83 -17.89
C VAL A 17 -18.25 -4.38 -18.30
N PRO A 18 -19.52 -3.95 -18.46
CA PRO A 18 -19.83 -2.55 -18.69
C PRO A 18 -19.45 -1.72 -17.47
N ILE A 19 -18.61 -0.69 -17.65
CA ILE A 19 -18.16 0.21 -16.56
C ILE A 19 -19.21 1.26 -16.19
N ILE A 20 -20.25 1.39 -17.03
CA ILE A 20 -21.44 2.21 -16.79
C ILE A 20 -22.68 1.42 -17.23
N PRO A 21 -23.88 1.74 -16.73
CA PRO A 21 -25.12 1.13 -17.21
C PRO A 21 -25.24 1.24 -18.74
N GLY A 22 -25.40 0.10 -19.42
CA GLY A 22 -25.49 0.05 -20.88
C GLY A 22 -24.18 0.28 -21.64
N GLY A 23 -23.02 0.28 -20.96
CA GLY A 23 -21.71 0.59 -21.55
C GLY A 23 -21.33 -0.24 -22.79
N ASN A 24 -21.84 -1.48 -22.89
CA ASN A 24 -21.68 -2.35 -24.06
C ASN A 24 -22.19 -1.70 -25.37
N SER A 25 -23.19 -0.82 -25.28
CA SER A 25 -23.84 -0.16 -26.41
C SER A 25 -23.27 1.23 -26.72
N ILE A 26 -22.34 1.73 -25.89
CA ILE A 26 -21.75 3.06 -26.06
C ILE A 26 -20.38 2.88 -26.71
N PRO A 27 -20.20 3.24 -28.00
CA PRO A 27 -18.93 3.07 -28.68
C PRO A 27 -17.87 4.00 -28.08
N LEU A 28 -16.66 3.46 -27.90
CA LEU A 28 -15.51 4.26 -27.51
C LEU A 28 -14.99 4.99 -28.75
N THR A 29 -14.95 6.32 -28.65
CA THR A 29 -14.49 7.21 -29.71
C THR A 29 -13.40 8.12 -29.16
N PHE A 30 -12.65 8.76 -30.05
CA PHE A 30 -11.64 9.71 -29.58
C PHE A 30 -12.26 10.85 -28.77
N SER A 31 -13.46 11.34 -29.12
CA SER A 31 -14.09 12.46 -28.40
C SER A 31 -14.51 12.09 -26.97
N ASN A 32 -15.02 10.88 -26.73
CA ASN A 32 -15.50 10.44 -25.41
C ASN A 32 -14.45 9.66 -24.57
N ARG A 33 -13.21 9.52 -25.06
CA ARG A 33 -12.14 8.77 -24.38
C ARG A 33 -11.84 9.23 -22.95
N LYS A 34 -11.99 10.53 -22.66
CA LYS A 34 -11.74 11.07 -21.30
C LYS A 34 -12.81 10.60 -20.32
N GLU A 35 -14.07 10.65 -20.75
CA GLU A 35 -15.19 10.13 -19.96
C GLU A 35 -15.01 8.63 -19.69
N TYR A 36 -14.62 7.85 -20.71
CA TYR A 36 -14.30 6.44 -20.51
C TYR A 36 -13.27 6.22 -19.40
N VAL A 37 -12.17 7.00 -19.41
CA VAL A 37 -11.11 6.89 -18.38
C VAL A 37 -11.67 7.22 -17.00
N GLU A 38 -12.42 8.31 -16.86
CA GLU A 38 -13.04 8.70 -15.59
C GLU A 38 -13.98 7.61 -15.07
N ARG A 39 -14.86 7.07 -15.92
CA ARG A 39 -15.78 5.98 -15.57
C ARG A 39 -15.07 4.68 -15.25
N ALA A 40 -13.97 4.38 -15.91
CA ALA A 40 -13.19 3.17 -15.65
C ALA A 40 -12.49 3.25 -14.28
N ILE A 41 -11.99 4.44 -13.90
CA ILE A 41 -11.44 4.69 -12.57
C ILE A 41 -12.55 4.56 -11.52
N GLU A 42 -13.70 5.20 -11.73
CA GLU A 42 -14.86 5.12 -10.82
C GLU A 42 -15.31 3.67 -10.61
N TYR A 43 -15.52 2.91 -11.68
CA TYR A 43 -15.87 1.50 -11.61
C TYR A 43 -14.82 0.72 -10.80
N ARG A 44 -13.53 0.95 -11.04
CA ARG A 44 -12.46 0.23 -10.33
C ARG A 44 -12.43 0.55 -8.84
N LEU A 45 -12.66 1.80 -8.46
CA LEU A 45 -12.72 2.21 -7.06
C LEU A 45 -13.89 1.58 -6.30
N HIS A 46 -15.02 1.37 -7.00
CA HIS A 46 -16.26 0.88 -6.41
C HIS A 46 -16.51 -0.64 -6.59
N GLU A 47 -15.61 -1.34 -7.27
CA GLU A 47 -15.77 -2.77 -7.57
C GLU A 47 -15.89 -3.66 -6.33
N MET A 48 -15.32 -3.22 -5.20
CA MET A 48 -15.27 -3.97 -3.95
C MET A 48 -16.03 -3.30 -2.80
N ASP A 49 -16.97 -2.41 -3.09
CA ASP A 49 -17.69 -1.60 -2.08
C ASP A 49 -18.31 -2.45 -0.96
N ARG A 50 -18.89 -3.62 -1.31
CA ARG A 50 -19.49 -4.51 -0.32
C ARG A 50 -18.45 -5.05 0.67
N GLN A 51 -17.26 -5.43 0.19
CA GLN A 51 -16.17 -5.94 0.99
C GLN A 51 -15.54 -4.83 1.82
N VAL A 52 -15.34 -3.65 1.21
CA VAL A 52 -14.82 -2.45 1.89
C VAL A 52 -15.78 -2.01 3.00
N ALA A 53 -17.10 -2.06 2.78
CA ALA A 53 -18.10 -1.74 3.79
C ALA A 53 -18.04 -2.69 5.00
N ALA A 54 -17.89 -4.00 4.77
CA ALA A 54 -17.74 -4.98 5.85
C ALA A 54 -16.45 -4.76 6.67
N VAL A 55 -15.32 -4.45 6.01
CA VAL A 55 -14.07 -4.10 6.69
C VAL A 55 -14.24 -2.83 7.52
N ARG A 56 -14.88 -1.79 6.96
CA ARG A 56 -15.17 -0.54 7.66
C ARG A 56 -16.08 -0.75 8.88
N GLU A 57 -17.08 -1.61 8.76
CA GLU A 57 -17.96 -1.99 9.88
C GLU A 57 -17.16 -2.64 11.00
N GLY A 58 -16.38 -3.69 10.71
CA GLY A 58 -15.56 -4.35 11.73
C GLY A 58 -14.54 -3.41 12.39
N MET A 59 -13.89 -2.54 11.61
CA MET A 59 -12.96 -1.53 12.13
C MET A 59 -13.66 -0.55 13.07
N SER A 60 -14.91 -0.17 12.78
CA SER A 60 -15.68 0.79 13.58
C SER A 60 -15.98 0.32 15.01
N TRP A 61 -15.90 -0.99 15.27
CA TRP A 61 -16.09 -1.56 16.62
C TRP A 61 -14.91 -1.33 17.54
N ILE A 62 -13.72 -1.07 16.98
CA ILE A 62 -12.47 -0.88 17.72
C ILE A 62 -12.05 0.59 17.68
N VAL A 63 -12.15 1.22 16.50
CA VAL A 63 -11.71 2.59 16.26
C VAL A 63 -12.90 3.45 15.83
N PRO A 64 -13.21 4.55 16.54
CA PRO A 64 -14.26 5.47 16.14
C PRO A 64 -14.02 6.03 14.74
N VAL A 65 -14.99 5.83 13.85
CA VAL A 65 -14.89 6.26 12.43
C VAL A 65 -14.54 7.74 12.24
N PRO A 66 -15.05 8.70 13.06
CA PRO A 66 -14.69 10.12 12.89
C PRO A 66 -13.19 10.41 13.10
N LEU A 67 -12.46 9.56 13.83
CA LEU A 67 -11.01 9.72 13.98
C LEU A 67 -10.27 9.35 12.70
N LEU A 68 -10.80 8.39 11.93
CA LEU A 68 -10.20 7.99 10.66
C LEU A 68 -10.29 9.10 9.61
N SER A 69 -11.33 9.94 9.65
CA SER A 69 -11.43 11.11 8.77
C SER A 69 -10.42 12.21 9.07
N LEU A 70 -9.70 12.14 10.20
CA LEU A 70 -8.60 13.07 10.52
C LEU A 70 -7.28 12.65 9.86
N LEU A 71 -7.20 11.43 9.33
CA LEU A 71 -6.00 10.86 8.74
C LEU A 71 -6.11 10.83 7.22
N THR A 72 -5.00 11.12 6.56
CA THR A 72 -4.83 10.77 5.14
C THR A 72 -4.64 9.26 4.99
N ALA A 73 -4.93 8.71 3.81
CA ALA A 73 -4.70 7.29 3.51
C ALA A 73 -3.24 6.85 3.80
N ARG A 74 -2.27 7.72 3.50
CA ARG A 74 -0.84 7.48 3.76
C ARG A 74 -0.53 7.41 5.26
N GLN A 75 -1.10 8.30 6.07
CA GLN A 75 -0.88 8.29 7.52
C GLN A 75 -1.49 7.04 8.16
N LEU A 76 -2.69 6.67 7.74
CA LEU A 76 -3.33 5.43 8.21
C LEU A 76 -2.48 4.20 7.84
N GLU A 77 -1.95 4.13 6.61
CA GLU A 77 -1.03 3.07 6.20
C GLU A 77 0.22 3.04 7.07
N GLN A 78 0.85 4.18 7.34
CA GLN A 78 2.05 4.26 8.18
C GLN A 78 1.77 3.82 9.62
N MET A 79 0.60 4.17 10.18
CA MET A 79 0.22 3.74 11.53
C MET A 79 -0.03 2.23 11.63
N VAL A 80 -0.61 1.62 10.60
CA VAL A 80 -0.96 0.19 10.59
C VAL A 80 0.22 -0.68 10.17
N CYS A 81 0.88 -0.30 9.07
CA CYS A 81 1.91 -1.10 8.43
C CYS A 81 3.32 -0.72 8.90
N GLY A 82 3.51 0.44 9.53
CA GLY A 82 4.82 0.97 9.84
C GLY A 82 5.44 1.76 8.69
N LEU A 83 6.59 2.37 8.94
CA LEU A 83 7.30 3.16 7.94
C LEU A 83 7.91 2.24 6.86
N PRO A 84 7.78 2.59 5.56
CA PRO A 84 8.39 1.82 4.48
C PRO A 84 9.92 2.02 4.42
N GLU A 85 10.41 3.13 4.97
CA GLU A 85 11.83 3.44 5.04
C GLU A 85 12.40 2.99 6.40
N ILE A 86 13.49 2.23 6.36
CA ILE A 86 14.18 1.72 7.55
C ILE A 86 15.29 2.70 7.93
N SER A 87 15.03 3.51 8.96
CA SER A 87 16.03 4.41 9.54
C SER A 87 16.96 3.65 10.49
N VAL A 88 18.25 3.67 10.18
CA VAL A 88 19.29 3.05 11.02
C VAL A 88 19.38 3.77 12.38
N GLU A 89 19.15 5.07 12.40
CA GLU A 89 19.13 5.88 13.63
C GLU A 89 18.02 5.45 14.58
N VAL A 90 16.84 5.08 14.04
CA VAL A 90 15.74 4.54 14.85
C VAL A 90 16.11 3.16 15.39
N LEU A 91 16.71 2.29 14.56
CA LEU A 91 17.17 0.97 14.98
C LEU A 91 18.19 1.04 16.13
N LYS A 92 19.17 1.94 16.02
CA LYS A 92 20.17 2.20 17.07
C LYS A 92 19.54 2.59 18.42
N LYS A 93 18.40 3.30 18.41
CA LYS A 93 17.69 3.71 19.64
C LYS A 93 16.95 2.57 20.33
N VAL A 94 16.57 1.52 19.60
CA VAL A 94 15.74 0.42 20.13
C VAL A 94 16.52 -0.88 20.36
N VAL A 95 17.73 -0.99 19.81
CA VAL A 95 18.58 -2.17 19.96
C VAL A 95 18.96 -2.39 21.43
N ARG A 96 19.13 -3.65 21.82
CA ARG A 96 19.70 -4.03 23.11
C ARG A 96 20.82 -5.01 22.86
N TYR A 97 22.00 -4.68 23.36
CA TYR A 97 23.18 -5.52 23.23
C TYR A 97 23.18 -6.61 24.32
N ARG A 98 23.59 -7.82 23.95
CA ARG A 98 23.87 -8.92 24.87
C ARG A 98 25.27 -9.42 24.58
N GLU A 99 26.11 -9.52 25.61
CA GLU A 99 27.49 -10.05 25.51
C GLU A 99 28.45 -9.21 24.65
N VAL A 100 27.98 -8.10 24.07
CA VAL A 100 28.75 -7.11 23.31
C VAL A 100 28.40 -5.71 23.80
N ASP A 101 29.26 -4.75 23.49
CA ASP A 101 29.07 -3.34 23.83
C ASP A 101 29.07 -2.48 22.55
N GLU A 102 28.35 -1.36 22.56
CA GLU A 102 28.24 -0.44 21.43
C GLU A 102 29.60 0.11 20.95
N GLN A 103 30.56 0.25 21.86
CA GLN A 103 31.90 0.75 21.54
C GLN A 103 32.80 -0.33 20.90
N GLN A 104 32.37 -1.60 20.87
CA GLN A 104 33.15 -2.65 20.23
C GLN A 104 33.20 -2.45 18.72
N GLN A 105 34.38 -2.67 18.14
CA GLN A 105 34.63 -2.50 16.70
C GLN A 105 33.65 -3.29 15.82
N LEU A 106 33.28 -4.50 16.23
CA LEU A 106 32.31 -5.33 15.50
C LEU A 106 30.93 -4.67 15.40
N VAL A 107 30.46 -4.05 16.48
CA VAL A 107 29.17 -3.36 16.51
C VAL A 107 29.22 -2.09 15.66
N GLN A 108 30.33 -1.36 15.69
CA GLN A 108 30.53 -0.19 14.83
C GLN A 108 30.52 -0.56 13.34
N TRP A 109 31.21 -1.62 12.95
CA TRP A 109 31.19 -2.12 11.57
C TRP A 109 29.80 -2.57 11.15
N PHE A 110 29.08 -3.30 12.00
CA PHE A 110 27.71 -3.70 11.73
C PHE A 110 26.82 -2.50 11.39
N TRP A 111 26.88 -1.44 12.18
CA TRP A 111 26.10 -0.24 11.93
C TRP A 111 26.55 0.53 10.69
N GLN A 112 27.86 0.64 10.46
CA GLN A 112 28.39 1.27 9.25
C GLN A 112 27.89 0.53 7.99
N THR A 113 27.93 -0.80 8.00
CA THR A 113 27.40 -1.61 6.89
C THR A 113 25.91 -1.39 6.68
N LEU A 114 25.10 -1.33 7.74
CA LEU A 114 23.67 -1.01 7.62
C LEU A 114 23.41 0.41 7.10
N GLU A 115 24.28 1.38 7.41
CA GLU A 115 24.19 2.74 6.86
C GLU A 115 24.52 2.78 5.37
N GLU A 116 25.43 1.92 4.90
CA GLU A 116 25.79 1.79 3.48
C GLU A 116 24.72 1.04 2.66
N PHE A 117 23.86 0.24 3.31
CA PHE A 117 22.77 -0.48 2.64
C PHE A 117 21.72 0.47 2.04
N SER A 118 21.20 0.07 0.88
CA SER A 118 19.96 0.61 0.31
C SER A 118 18.76 0.33 1.21
N ASN A 119 17.66 1.06 1.01
CA ASN A 119 16.45 0.80 1.80
C ASN A 119 15.91 -0.62 1.57
N GLU A 120 15.99 -1.14 0.35
CA GLU A 120 15.61 -2.52 0.01
C GLU A 120 16.41 -3.55 0.82
N GLU A 121 17.73 -3.37 0.92
CA GLU A 121 18.60 -4.23 1.72
C GLU A 121 18.30 -4.11 3.21
N ARG A 122 18.03 -2.90 3.73
CA ARG A 122 17.61 -2.71 5.12
C ARG A 122 16.25 -3.37 5.42
N VAL A 123 15.31 -3.36 4.46
CA VAL A 123 14.04 -4.08 4.57
C VAL A 123 14.29 -5.59 4.61
N LEU A 124 15.21 -6.13 3.80
CA LEU A 124 15.60 -7.54 3.85
C LEU A 124 16.24 -7.91 5.19
N PHE A 125 17.12 -7.04 5.72
CA PHE A 125 17.68 -7.20 7.06
C PHE A 125 16.57 -7.25 8.13
N MET A 126 15.61 -6.32 8.09
CA MET A 126 14.48 -6.31 9.03
C MET A 126 13.64 -7.58 8.93
N ARG A 127 13.39 -8.09 7.71
CA ARG A 127 12.70 -9.36 7.51
C ARG A 127 13.49 -10.52 8.11
N PHE A 128 14.80 -10.53 7.95
CA PHE A 128 15.66 -11.57 8.49
C PHE A 128 15.62 -11.60 10.03
N VAL A 129 15.73 -10.44 10.70
CA VAL A 129 15.82 -10.39 12.17
C VAL A 129 14.46 -10.42 12.87
N SER A 130 13.39 -9.97 12.22
CA SER A 130 12.07 -9.79 12.86
C SER A 130 10.90 -10.46 12.14
N GLY A 131 11.10 -10.97 10.93
CA GLY A 131 10.03 -11.43 10.04
C GLY A 131 9.17 -10.31 9.45
N ARG A 132 9.46 -9.03 9.74
CA ARG A 132 8.67 -7.87 9.30
C ARG A 132 9.43 -7.05 8.26
N SER A 133 8.68 -6.43 7.34
CA SER A 133 9.24 -5.61 6.25
C SER A 133 9.27 -4.11 6.57
N ARG A 134 8.70 -3.70 7.70
CA ARG A 134 8.46 -2.32 8.08
C ARG A 134 8.66 -2.18 9.59
N LEU A 135 9.08 -0.98 10.00
CA LEU A 135 9.26 -0.59 11.40
C LEU A 135 7.98 -0.06 12.01
#